data_AF-A0A382MWM3-F1
#
_entry.id   AF-A0A382MWM3-F1
#
_cell.length_a   1.000
_cell.length_b   1.000
_cell.length_c   1.000
_cell.angle_alpha   90.00
_cell.angle_beta   90.00
_cell.angle_gamma   90.00
#
_symmetry.space_group_name_H-M   'P 1'
#
loop_
_entity.id
_entity.type
_entity.pdbx_description
1 polymer ?
#
loop_
_entity_poly.entity_id
_entity_poly.type
_entity_poly.pdbx_seq_one_letter_code
_entity_poly.pdbx_strand_id
1 'polypeptide(L)' 'MSWTPEREEKLKQLWGKGHTGSQIARMLGDGATRNSVLGKAF' A
#
# COMPACT_ATOMS: atom_id res chain seq x y z
N MET A 1 6.09 -8.25 -9.46
CA MET A 1 6.52 -7.43 -8.31
C MET A 1 6.82 -6.01 -8.76
N SER A 2 5.82 -5.30 -9.27
CA SER A 2 5.99 -3.90 -9.69
C SER A 2 4.87 -3.08 -9.07
N TRP A 3 5.21 -1.94 -8.49
CA TRP A 3 4.22 -0.95 -8.10
C TRP A 3 3.68 -0.31 -9.36
N THR A 4 2.45 -0.64 -9.73
CA THR A 4 1.77 0.04 -10.83
C THR A 4 1.14 1.33 -10.32
N PRO A 5 0.90 2.32 -11.19
CA PRO A 5 0.26 3.58 -10.81
C PRO A 5 -1.08 3.37 -10.08
N GLU A 6 -1.89 2.41 -10.53
CA GLU A 6 -3.19 2.08 -9.93
C GLU A 6 -3.03 1.55 -8.51
N ARG A 7 -1.97 0.77 -8.27
CA ARG A 7 -1.66 0.21 -6.96
C ARG A 7 -1.16 1.29 -6.00
N GLU A 8 -0.34 2.23 -6.49
CA GLU A 8 0.11 3.39 -5.70
C GLU A 8 -1.05 4.32 -5.36
N GLU A 9 -1.96 4.55 -6.30
CA GLU A 9 -3.16 5.36 -6.06
C GLU A 9 -4.08 4.72 -5.02
N LYS A 10 -4.30 3.40 -5.11
CA LYS A 10 -5.03 2.65 -4.10
C LYS A 10 -4.34 2.71 -2.73
N LEU A 11 -3.01 2.64 -2.67
CA LEU A 11 -2.25 2.86 -1.42
C LEU A 11 -2.54 4.23 -0.83
N LYS A 12 -2.43 5.30 -1.62
CA LYS A 12 -2.66 6.69 -1.16
C LYS A 12 -4.08 6.88 -0.63
N GLN A 13 -5.08 6.32 -1.31
CA GLN A 13 -6.47 6.36 -0.86
C GLN A 13 -6.68 5.65 0.49
N LEU A 14 -6.12 4.45 0.66
CA LEU A 14 -6.26 3.71 1.91
C LEU A 14 -5.50 4.40 3.06
N TRP A 15 -4.33 4.97 2.76
CA TRP A 15 -3.55 5.74 3.72
C TRP A 15 -4.30 7.00 4.18
N GLY A 16 -4.89 7.75 3.25
CA GLY A 16 -5.73 8.91 3.56
C GLY A 16 -6.97 8.57 4.39
N LYS A 17 -7.45 7.32 4.32
CA LYS A 17 -8.52 6.78 5.18
C LYS A 17 -8.02 6.32 6.56
N GLY A 18 -6.75 6.59 6.92
CA GLY A 18 -6.17 6.27 8.22
C GLY A 18 -5.81 4.79 8.40
N HIS A 19 -5.70 4.01 7.31
CA HIS A 19 -5.29 2.61 7.43
C HIS A 19 -3.79 2.48 7.69
N THR A 20 -3.42 1.50 8.50
CA THR A 20 -2.02 1.19 8.79
C THR A 20 -1.33 0.46 7.64
N GLY A 21 -0.01 0.56 7.54
CA GLY A 21 0.75 -0.11 6.48
C GLY A 21 0.55 -1.64 6.41
N SER A 22 0.31 -2.31 7.53
CA SER A 22 -0.01 -3.74 7.57
C SER A 22 -1.43 -4.06 7.06
N GLN A 23 -2.42 -3.22 7.38
CA GLN A 23 -3.77 -3.35 6.83
C GLN A 23 -3.77 -3.10 5.32
N ILE A 24 -3.08 -2.06 4.87
CA ILE A 24 -2.94 -1.72 3.46
C ILE A 24 -2.23 -2.84 2.70
N ALA A 25 -1.15 -3.40 3.25
CA ALA A 25 -0.46 -4.54 2.65
C ALA A 25 -1.40 -5.74 2.45
N ARG A 26 -2.23 -6.04 3.47
CA ARG A 26 -3.23 -7.11 3.40
C ARG A 26 -4.32 -6.84 2.37
N MET A 27 -4.74 -5.58 2.21
CA MET A 27 -5.77 -5.17 1.24
C MET A 27 -5.26 -5.08 -0.21
N LEU A 28 -3.99 -4.70 -0.39
CA LEU A 28 -3.37 -4.57 -1.71
C LEU A 28 -3.03 -5.94 -2.33
N GLY A 29 -2.83 -6.98 -1.52
CA GLY A 29 -2.52 -8.32 -2.03
C GLY A 29 -1.20 -8.35 -2.83
N ASP A 30 -0.97 -9.43 -3.58
CA ASP A 30 0.14 -9.57 -4.54
C ASP A 30 1.54 -9.29 -3.98
N GLY A 31 1.82 -9.85 -2.80
CA GLY A 31 3.14 -9.74 -2.17
C GLY A 31 3.46 -8.34 -1.62
N ALA A 32 2.47 -7.46 -1.46
CA ALA A 32 2.63 -6.26 -0.65
C ALA A 32 2.94 -6.65 0.80
N THR A 33 4.05 -6.16 1.34
CA THR A 33 4.39 -6.29 2.75
C THR A 33 4.23 -4.95 3.43
N ARG A 34 4.14 -4.95 4.77
CA ARG A 34 4.13 -3.71 5.55
C ARG A 34 5.29 -2.79 5.12
N ASN A 35 6.49 -3.35 4.97
CA ASN A 35 7.68 -2.58 4.60
C ASN A 35 7.59 -2.01 3.18
N SER A 36 7.08 -2.78 2.21
CA SER A 36 6.92 -2.27 0.84
C SER A 36 5.88 -1.14 0.75
N VAL A 37 4.86 -1.16 1.62
CA VAL A 37 3.86 -0.09 1.71
C VAL A 37 4.46 1.14 2.39
N LEU A 38 5.17 0.97 3.50
CA LEU A 38 5.83 2.07 4.20
C LEU A 38 6.83 2.77 3.28
N GLY A 39 7.69 2.04 2.57
CA GLY A 39 8.66 2.62 1.62
C GLY A 39 8.05 3.32 0.40
N LYS A 40 6.72 3.28 0.22
CA LYS A 40 5.98 4.00 -0.84
C LYS A 40 5.04 5.08 -0.31
N ALA A 41 4.76 5.07 0.99
CA ALA A 41 3.95 6.08 1.66
C ALA A 41 4.78 7.30 2.11
N PHE A 42 6.11 7.17 2.17
CA PHE A 42 7.08 8.23 2.47
C PHE A 42 7.84 8.66 1.22
#